data_AF-A0A2M6YLE5-F1
#
_entry.id   AF-A0A2M6YLE5-F1
#
_cell.length_a   1.000
_cell.length_b   1.000
_cell.length_c   1.000
_cell.angle_alpha   90.00
_cell.angle_beta   90.00
_cell.angle_gamma   90.00
#
_symmetry.space_group_name_H-M   'P 1'
#
loop_
_entity.id
_entity.type
_entity.pdbx_description
1 polymer ?
#
loop_
_entity_poly.entity_id
_entity_poly.type
_entity_poly.pdbx_seq_one_letter_code
_entity_poly.pdbx_strand_id
1 'polypeptide(L)'
;MTRRAFYVEGFDGSEAEPVLEGPLAHQLGHVLRLAPGAAVELRNGCGQAWAAEVLRCGKKSVTLRLGQPLAAILELPLDLTLALAYSRSDRMDLVLRQGVELGIRRFIAFPSERSQYGLTGEREQRKLERWRKIAQQALCQCGRAMLPEIRCCDGLNRFLTALEGDWPPNALNILALKAETADP
;
A
#
# COMPACT_ATOMS: atom_id res chain seq x y z
N MET A 1 -18.01 10.61 13.33
CA MET A 1 -16.66 11.10 13.67
C MET A 1 -15.64 10.33 12.86
N THR A 2 -14.82 11.00 12.06
CA THR A 2 -13.79 10.38 11.21
C THR A 2 -12.55 10.08 12.05
N ARG A 3 -12.17 8.80 12.18
CA ARG A 3 -10.92 8.40 12.85
C ARG A 3 -9.75 8.55 11.88
N ARG A 4 -8.59 9.01 12.36
CA ARG A 4 -7.36 8.98 11.56
C ARG A 4 -6.77 7.58 11.64
N ALA A 5 -6.52 6.95 10.48
CA ALA A 5 -5.94 5.62 10.42
C ALA A 5 -4.42 5.66 10.27
N PHE A 6 -3.76 4.67 10.87
CA PHE A 6 -2.33 4.48 10.85
C PHE A 6 -1.99 3.02 10.57
N TYR A 7 -1.03 2.79 9.68
CA TYR A 7 -0.51 1.47 9.40
C TYR A 7 0.53 1.08 10.47
N VAL A 8 0.38 -0.11 11.05
CA VAL A 8 1.32 -0.70 12.01
C VAL A 8 1.65 -2.10 11.52
N GLU A 9 2.89 -2.29 11.07
CA GLU A 9 3.36 -3.57 10.56
C GLU A 9 3.35 -4.64 11.66
N GLY A 10 2.83 -5.83 11.34
CA GLY A 10 2.80 -6.96 12.27
C GLY A 10 1.84 -6.81 13.46
N PHE A 11 1.00 -5.77 13.48
CA PHE A 11 0.04 -5.59 14.57
C PHE A 11 -1.08 -6.62 14.52
N ASP A 12 -1.29 -7.34 15.63
CA ASP A 12 -2.30 -8.40 15.75
C ASP A 12 -3.44 -8.05 16.71
N GLY A 13 -3.34 -6.91 17.40
CA GLY A 13 -4.33 -6.45 18.37
C GLY A 13 -4.38 -7.27 19.66
N SER A 14 -3.32 -8.02 19.98
CA SER A 14 -3.22 -8.81 21.22
C SER A 14 -3.01 -7.94 22.47
N GLU A 15 -2.37 -6.78 22.32
CA GLU A 15 -2.08 -5.85 23.40
C GLU A 15 -3.26 -4.89 23.67
N ALA A 16 -3.74 -4.84 24.91
CA ALA A 16 -4.80 -3.91 25.31
C ALA A 16 -4.34 -2.44 25.32
N GLU A 17 -3.06 -2.18 25.59
CA GLU A 17 -2.48 -0.84 25.61
C GLU A 17 -1.18 -0.75 24.79
N PRO A 18 -1.28 -0.81 23.44
CA PRO A 18 -0.09 -0.85 22.61
C PRO A 18 0.70 0.46 22.68
N VAL A 19 2.03 0.34 22.66
CA VAL A 19 2.95 1.48 22.65
C VAL A 19 3.55 1.65 21.26
N LEU A 20 3.21 2.75 20.60
CA LEU A 20 3.80 3.12 19.32
C LEU A 20 5.11 3.90 19.55
N GLU A 21 6.13 3.59 18.77
CA GLU A 21 7.45 4.24 18.82
C GLU A 21 7.91 4.75 17.45
N GLY A 22 9.08 5.39 17.41
CA GLY A 22 9.75 5.76 16.17
C GLY A 22 8.94 6.72 15.28
N PRO A 23 8.91 6.50 13.95
CA PRO A 23 8.23 7.39 13.00
C PRO A 23 6.73 7.59 13.30
N LEU A 24 6.03 6.54 13.74
CA LEU A 24 4.61 6.62 14.07
C LEU A 24 4.39 7.49 15.31
N ALA A 25 5.15 7.28 16.38
CA ALA A 25 5.06 8.14 17.57
C ALA A 25 5.33 9.61 17.24
N HIS A 26 6.32 9.88 16.38
CA HIS A 26 6.59 11.23 15.90
C HIS A 26 5.42 11.81 15.10
N GLN A 27 4.83 11.03 14.19
CA GLN A 27 3.68 11.44 13.41
C GLN A 27 2.46 11.75 14.29
N LEU A 28 2.11 10.88 15.25
CA LEU A 28 0.96 11.09 16.12
C LEU A 28 1.17 12.24 17.12
N GLY A 29 2.33 12.27 17.79
CA GLY A 29 2.59 13.21 18.88
C GLY A 29 3.09 14.58 18.45
N HIS A 30 3.94 14.68 17.43
CA HIS A 30 4.59 15.95 17.03
C HIS A 30 3.99 16.57 15.78
N VAL A 31 3.72 15.76 14.75
CA VAL A 31 3.16 16.25 13.48
C VAL A 31 1.67 16.52 13.62
N LEU A 32 0.90 15.52 14.05
CA LEU A 32 -0.55 15.62 14.20
C LEU A 32 -0.97 16.19 15.56
N ARG A 33 -0.06 16.22 16.54
CA ARG A 33 -0.26 16.78 17.89
C ARG A 33 -1.54 16.25 18.55
N LEU A 34 -1.76 14.94 18.45
CA LEU A 34 -2.92 14.31 19.06
C LEU A 34 -2.86 14.45 20.59
N ALA A 35 -4.00 14.78 21.19
CA ALA A 35 -4.15 14.86 22.63
C ALA A 35 -4.65 13.52 23.20
N PRO A 36 -4.43 13.24 24.50
CA PRO A 36 -5.15 12.19 25.20
C PRO A 36 -6.66 12.27 24.96
N GLY A 37 -7.31 11.13 24.76
CA GLY A 37 -8.71 11.01 24.36
C GLY A 37 -8.97 11.07 22.85
N ALA A 38 -7.96 11.35 22.03
CA ALA A 38 -8.13 11.37 20.57
C ALA A 38 -8.36 9.95 20.03
N ALA A 39 -9.43 9.79 19.23
CA ALA A 39 -9.73 8.53 18.56
C ALA A 39 -8.87 8.33 17.29
N VAL A 40 -8.24 7.16 17.20
CA VAL A 40 -7.43 6.73 16.06
C VAL A 40 -7.84 5.32 15.61
N GLU A 41 -7.32 4.90 14.48
CA GLU A 41 -7.49 3.56 13.95
C GLU A 41 -6.14 2.97 13.60
N LEU A 42 -5.90 1.71 14.00
CA LEU A 42 -4.69 0.97 13.66
C LEU A 42 -5.04 -0.08 12.60
N ARG A 43 -4.22 -0.18 11.55
CA ARG A 43 -4.38 -1.15 10.46
C ARG A 43 -3.11 -1.96 10.29
N ASN A 44 -3.24 -3.27 10.12
CA ASN A 44 -2.08 -4.15 9.94
C ASN A 44 -1.73 -4.44 8.47
N GLY A 45 -2.54 -3.95 7.52
CA GLY A 45 -2.33 -4.22 6.10
C GLY A 45 -2.73 -5.64 5.67
N CYS A 46 -3.27 -6.46 6.57
CA CYS A 46 -3.68 -7.84 6.31
C CYS A 46 -5.21 -8.02 6.38
N GLY A 47 -5.97 -6.93 6.22
CA GLY A 47 -7.44 -6.96 6.26
C GLY A 47 -8.05 -6.69 7.64
N GLN A 48 -7.24 -6.42 8.66
CA GLN A 48 -7.73 -6.11 10.01
C GLN A 48 -7.45 -4.66 10.40
N ALA A 49 -8.37 -4.12 11.19
CA ALA A 49 -8.27 -2.78 11.76
C ALA A 49 -8.88 -2.75 13.16
N TRP A 50 -8.39 -1.84 14.01
CA TRP A 50 -8.84 -1.69 15.39
C TRP A 50 -9.09 -0.22 15.71
N ALA A 51 -10.17 0.05 16.44
CA ALA A 51 -10.33 1.35 17.08
C ALA A 51 -9.30 1.46 18.20
N ALA A 52 -8.74 2.65 18.39
CA ALA A 52 -7.92 2.94 19.54
C ALA A 52 -8.10 4.39 20.01
N GLU A 53 -7.76 4.65 21.27
CA GLU A 53 -7.79 5.98 21.87
C GLU A 53 -6.40 6.34 22.38
N VAL A 54 -5.94 7.56 22.13
CA VAL A 54 -4.67 8.05 22.67
C VAL A 54 -4.77 8.18 24.18
N LEU A 55 -3.95 7.45 24.93
CA LEU A 55 -3.83 7.60 26.39
C LEU A 55 -2.81 8.67 26.75
N ARG A 56 -1.65 8.61 26.10
CA ARG A 56 -0.52 9.48 26.43
C ARG A 56 0.38 9.68 25.23
N CYS A 57 0.76 10.94 24.99
CA CYS A 57 1.81 11.30 24.05
C CYS A 57 3.07 11.67 24.83
N GLY A 58 4.09 10.81 24.77
CA GLY A 58 5.42 11.08 25.29
C GLY A 58 6.33 11.73 24.25
N LYS A 59 7.61 11.96 24.62
CA LYS A 59 8.59 12.57 23.70
C LYS A 59 8.94 11.66 22.51
N LYS A 60 9.00 10.34 22.74
CA LYS A 60 9.41 9.32 21.76
C LYS A 60 8.39 8.20 21.54
N SER A 61 7.33 8.14 22.34
CA SER A 61 6.33 7.08 22.30
C SER A 61 4.93 7.63 22.48
N VAL A 62 3.94 6.90 21.97
CA VAL A 62 2.51 7.18 22.16
C VAL A 62 1.84 5.91 22.64
N THR A 63 1.22 5.95 23.83
CA THR A 63 0.45 4.84 24.38
C THR A 63 -1.00 4.99 23.98
N LEU A 64 -1.59 3.91 23.50
CA LEU A 64 -2.99 3.86 23.08
C LEU A 64 -3.77 2.89 23.98
N ARG A 65 -5.09 3.05 24.07
CA ARG A 65 -6.02 2.03 24.55
C ARG A 65 -6.66 1.39 23.34
N LEU A 66 -6.47 0.09 23.17
CA LEU A 66 -7.10 -0.66 22.08
C LEU A 66 -8.58 -0.89 22.39
N GLY A 67 -9.42 -0.57 21.43
CA GLY A 67 -10.84 -0.88 21.44
C GLY A 67 -11.15 -2.17 20.70
N GLN A 68 -12.42 -2.34 20.34
CA GLN A 68 -12.85 -3.50 19.56
C GLN A 68 -12.25 -3.48 18.14
N PRO A 69 -12.00 -4.67 17.55
CA PRO A 69 -11.76 -4.78 16.12
C PRO A 69 -12.87 -4.10 15.34
N LEU A 70 -12.49 -3.36 14.29
CA LEU A 70 -13.46 -2.77 13.38
C LEU A 70 -14.00 -3.87 12.45
N ALA A 71 -15.26 -3.73 12.04
CA ALA A 71 -15.89 -4.64 11.10
C ALA A 71 -15.01 -4.81 9.86
N ALA A 72 -15.01 -6.03 9.30
CA ALA A 72 -14.19 -6.39 8.15
C ALA A 72 -14.33 -5.33 7.06
N ILE A 73 -13.20 -4.69 6.77
CA ILE A 73 -13.14 -3.67 5.75
C ILE A 73 -13.41 -4.34 4.39
N LEU A 74 -14.36 -3.79 3.64
CA LEU A 74 -14.82 -4.33 2.36
C LEU A 74 -13.68 -4.29 1.35
N GLU A 75 -13.00 -5.42 1.19
CA GLU A 75 -12.11 -5.65 0.06
C GLU A 75 -12.92 -6.05 -1.17
N LEU A 76 -12.32 -5.89 -2.37
CA LEU A 76 -12.99 -6.32 -3.58
C LEU A 76 -13.05 -7.85 -3.62
N PRO A 77 -14.16 -8.42 -4.13
CA PRO A 77 -14.21 -9.84 -4.43
C PRO A 77 -13.32 -10.21 -5.63
N LEU A 78 -12.96 -9.22 -6.47
CA LEU A 78 -12.00 -9.41 -7.56
C LEU A 78 -10.56 -9.34 -7.06
N ASP A 79 -9.74 -10.30 -7.50
CA ASP A 79 -8.30 -10.27 -7.35
C ASP A 79 -7.65 -9.52 -8.54
N LEU A 80 -7.44 -8.22 -8.35
CA LEU A 80 -6.90 -7.33 -9.38
C LEU A 80 -5.37 -7.25 -9.31
N THR A 81 -4.71 -7.57 -10.43
CA THR A 81 -3.29 -7.36 -10.65
C THR A 81 -3.08 -6.30 -11.71
N LEU A 82 -2.30 -5.26 -11.40
CA LEU A 82 -1.89 -4.23 -12.37
C LEU A 82 -0.41 -4.35 -12.67
N ALA A 83 -0.11 -4.75 -13.90
CA ALA A 83 1.25 -4.69 -14.43
C ALA A 83 1.45 -3.39 -15.20
N LEU A 84 2.52 -2.66 -14.91
CA LEU A 84 2.79 -1.36 -15.51
C LEU A 84 4.28 -1.18 -15.83
N ALA A 85 4.55 -0.73 -17.06
CA ALA A 85 5.89 -0.34 -17.45
C ALA A 85 6.39 0.85 -16.63
N TYR A 86 7.69 0.91 -16.34
CA TYR A 86 8.29 2.05 -15.64
C TYR A 86 7.96 3.36 -16.36
N SER A 87 7.33 4.26 -15.62
CA SER A 87 6.95 5.61 -16.06
C SER A 87 7.66 6.66 -15.21
N ARG A 88 7.46 7.94 -15.53
CA ARG A 88 7.94 9.06 -14.70
C ARG A 88 7.45 8.89 -13.27
N SER A 89 8.29 9.27 -12.31
CA SER A 89 8.04 8.99 -10.88
C SER A 89 6.71 9.53 -10.36
N ASP A 90 6.30 10.71 -10.81
CA ASP A 90 5.01 11.35 -10.48
C ASP A 90 3.81 10.48 -10.90
N ARG A 91 3.86 9.91 -12.11
CA ARG A 91 2.78 9.07 -12.65
C ARG A 91 2.70 7.73 -11.93
N MET A 92 3.84 7.10 -11.66
CA MET A 92 3.87 5.83 -10.95
C MET A 92 3.32 5.97 -9.53
N ASP A 93 3.72 7.04 -8.82
CA ASP A 93 3.22 7.33 -7.47
C ASP A 93 1.69 7.56 -7.46
N LEU A 94 1.16 8.25 -8.48
CA LEU A 94 -0.27 8.44 -8.64
C LEU A 94 -1.00 7.11 -8.87
N VAL A 95 -0.50 6.28 -9.79
CA VAL A 95 -1.09 4.96 -10.11
C VAL A 95 -1.13 4.08 -8.88
N LEU A 96 -0.06 4.05 -8.08
CA LEU A 96 -0.01 3.26 -6.86
C LEU A 96 -1.06 3.71 -5.85
N ARG A 97 -1.17 5.04 -5.63
CA ARG A 97 -2.16 5.59 -4.71
C ARG A 97 -3.59 5.25 -5.14
N GLN A 98 -3.92 5.56 -6.39
CA GLN A 98 -5.25 5.33 -6.95
C GLN A 98 -5.57 3.84 -7.05
N GLY A 99 -4.59 3.02 -7.40
CA GLY A 99 -4.77 1.58 -7.46
C GLY A 99 -5.04 0.96 -6.09
N VAL A 100 -4.39 1.44 -5.02
CA VAL A 100 -4.73 1.04 -3.65
C VAL A 100 -6.17 1.43 -3.33
N GLU A 101 -6.58 2.67 -3.58
CA GLU A 101 -7.97 3.13 -3.39
C GLU A 101 -8.98 2.23 -4.13
N LEU A 102 -8.64 1.85 -5.37
CA LEU A 102 -9.45 0.97 -6.22
C LEU A 102 -9.39 -0.51 -5.84
N GLY A 103 -8.52 -0.93 -4.92
CA GLY A 103 -8.46 -2.32 -4.45
C GLY A 103 -7.62 -3.26 -5.28
N ILE A 104 -6.62 -2.74 -5.97
CA ILE A 104 -5.59 -3.55 -6.61
C ILE A 104 -4.85 -4.34 -5.52
N ARG A 105 -4.74 -5.66 -5.69
CA ARG A 105 -4.03 -6.55 -4.77
C ARG A 105 -2.55 -6.70 -5.09
N ARG A 106 -2.18 -6.54 -6.36
CA ARG A 106 -0.81 -6.77 -6.83
C ARG A 106 -0.41 -5.73 -7.87
N PHE A 107 0.74 -5.08 -7.66
CA PHE A 107 1.39 -4.23 -8.64
C PHE A 107 2.67 -4.90 -9.13
N ILE A 108 2.82 -5.01 -10.45
CA ILE A 108 3.99 -5.58 -11.10
C ILE A 108 4.60 -4.52 -12.00
N ALA A 109 5.72 -3.94 -11.58
CA ALA A 109 6.42 -2.93 -12.36
C ALA A 109 7.50 -3.58 -13.24
N PHE A 110 7.68 -3.13 -14.48
CA PHE A 110 8.67 -3.72 -15.39
C PHE A 110 9.33 -2.68 -16.30
N PRO A 111 10.58 -2.89 -16.74
CA PRO A 111 11.18 -2.06 -17.78
C PRO A 111 10.56 -2.36 -19.14
N SER A 112 10.36 -1.32 -19.95
CA SER A 112 10.02 -1.42 -21.38
C SER A 112 11.04 -0.68 -22.23
N GLU A 113 11.05 -0.90 -23.54
CA GLU A 113 11.99 -0.25 -24.47
C GLU A 113 11.99 1.29 -24.37
N ARG A 114 10.83 1.87 -24.02
CA ARG A 114 10.62 3.32 -23.90
C ARG A 114 10.70 3.83 -22.46
N SER A 115 10.94 2.93 -21.51
CA SER A 115 11.11 3.30 -20.12
C SER A 115 12.45 4.00 -19.96
N GLN A 116 12.42 5.27 -19.59
CA GLN A 116 13.61 6.12 -19.41
C GLN A 116 14.52 5.69 -18.25
N TYR A 117 14.22 4.58 -17.57
CA TYR A 117 14.87 4.16 -16.34
C TYR A 117 15.13 2.66 -16.35
N GLY A 118 16.33 2.26 -16.79
CA GLY A 118 16.91 0.98 -16.42
C GLY A 118 17.22 1.02 -14.92
N LEU A 119 16.45 0.26 -14.13
CA LEU A 119 16.59 0.24 -12.68
C LEU A 119 17.05 -1.16 -12.30
N THR A 120 18.27 -1.27 -11.81
CA THR A 120 18.83 -2.52 -11.30
C THR A 120 19.48 -2.26 -9.94
N GLY A 121 19.53 -3.29 -9.10
CA GLY A 121 20.17 -3.25 -7.79
C GLY A 121 19.53 -2.25 -6.82
N GLU A 122 20.37 -1.46 -6.13
CA GLU A 122 19.92 -0.56 -5.05
C GLU A 122 18.85 0.45 -5.48
N ARG A 123 18.87 0.91 -6.74
CA ARG A 123 17.90 1.90 -7.22
C ARG A 123 16.49 1.34 -7.28
N GLU A 124 16.36 0.06 -7.58
CA GLU A 124 15.08 -0.64 -7.58
C GLU A 124 14.56 -0.83 -6.15
N GLN A 125 15.42 -1.26 -5.22
CA GLN A 125 15.06 -1.43 -3.80
C GLN A 125 14.56 -0.13 -3.17
N ARG A 126 15.27 0.99 -3.37
CA ARG A 126 14.85 2.31 -2.86
C ARG A 126 13.50 2.76 -3.45
N LYS A 127 13.21 2.40 -4.71
CA LYS A 127 11.90 2.68 -5.32
C LYS A 127 10.80 1.80 -4.73
N LEU A 128 11.05 0.50 -4.55
CA LEU A 128 10.10 -0.41 -3.91
C LEU A 128 9.75 0.07 -2.49
N GLU A 129 10.74 0.52 -1.71
CA GLU A 129 10.50 1.12 -0.39
C GLU A 129 9.61 2.37 -0.46
N ARG A 130 9.89 3.28 -1.40
CA ARG A 130 9.05 4.46 -1.63
C ARG A 130 7.63 4.06 -2.00
N TRP A 131 7.46 3.10 -2.91
CA TRP A 131 6.15 2.63 -3.36
C TRP A 131 5.36 1.97 -2.24
N ARG A 132 6.01 1.17 -1.39
CA ARG A 132 5.40 0.61 -0.18
C ARG A 132 4.91 1.71 0.75
N LYS A 133 5.70 2.76 0.98
CA LYS A 133 5.27 3.92 1.80
C LYS A 133 4.06 4.64 1.20
N ILE A 134 4.03 4.82 -0.12
CA ILE A 134 2.87 5.41 -0.81
C ILE A 134 1.63 4.53 -0.63
N ALA A 135 1.77 3.21 -0.78
CA ALA A 135 0.66 2.28 -0.59
C ALA A 135 0.15 2.28 0.86
N GLN A 136 1.04 2.32 1.86
CA GLN A 136 0.68 2.45 3.28
C GLN A 136 -0.08 3.75 3.55
N GLN A 137 0.35 4.87 2.97
CA GLN A 137 -0.35 6.14 3.11
C GLN A 137 -1.73 6.11 2.44
N ALA A 138 -1.82 5.57 1.22
CA ALA A 138 -3.08 5.41 0.50
C ALA A 138 -4.06 4.52 1.26
N LEU A 139 -3.58 3.39 1.80
CA LEU A 139 -4.34 2.48 2.65
C LEU A 139 -5.03 3.26 3.77
N CYS A 140 -4.26 4.04 4.55
CA CYS A 140 -4.77 4.81 5.68
C CYS A 140 -5.85 5.83 5.29
N GLN A 141 -5.85 6.34 4.06
CA GLN A 141 -6.79 7.37 3.61
C GLN A 141 -8.05 6.79 2.93
N CYS A 142 -7.97 5.61 2.33
CA CYS A 142 -9.01 5.09 1.44
C CYS A 142 -10.04 4.15 2.09
N GLY A 143 -9.93 3.93 3.40
CA GLY A 143 -10.83 3.03 4.13
C GLY A 143 -10.57 1.53 3.91
N ARG A 144 -9.55 1.14 3.14
CA ARG A 144 -9.12 -0.25 2.95
C ARG A 144 -8.19 -0.76 4.06
N ALA A 145 -8.06 -2.08 4.16
CA ALA A 145 -7.24 -2.74 5.18
C ALA A 145 -6.20 -3.73 4.63
N MET A 146 -6.26 -4.06 3.34
CA MET A 146 -5.27 -4.90 2.69
C MET A 146 -4.23 -4.08 1.94
N LEU A 147 -2.96 -4.26 2.28
CA LEU A 147 -1.87 -3.72 1.48
C LEU A 147 -1.69 -4.54 0.20
N PRO A 148 -1.46 -3.89 -0.95
CA PRO A 148 -1.09 -4.62 -2.13
C PRO A 148 0.33 -5.15 -2.02
N GLU A 149 0.56 -6.27 -2.67
CA GLU A 149 1.90 -6.71 -3.00
C GLU A 149 2.47 -5.82 -4.12
N ILE A 150 3.75 -5.42 -4.00
CA ILE A 150 4.45 -4.63 -5.02
C ILE A 150 5.75 -5.34 -5.35
N ARG A 151 5.91 -5.73 -6.61
CA ARG A 151 7.10 -6.42 -7.13
C ARG A 151 7.55 -5.82 -8.46
N CYS A 152 8.80 -6.11 -8.81
CA CYS A 152 9.36 -5.81 -10.12
C CYS A 152 9.58 -7.11 -10.91
N CYS A 153 9.59 -7.02 -12.23
CA CYS A 153 10.07 -8.09 -13.10
C CYS A 153 10.90 -7.53 -14.27
N ASP A 154 11.68 -8.40 -14.91
CA ASP A 154 12.72 -7.98 -15.86
C ASP A 154 12.20 -7.61 -17.26
N GLY A 155 10.88 -7.51 -17.46
CA GLY A 155 10.28 -7.04 -18.70
C GLY A 155 8.92 -7.67 -19.01
N LEU A 156 8.24 -7.14 -20.03
CA LEU A 156 6.90 -7.58 -20.42
C LEU A 156 6.86 -9.06 -20.81
N ASN A 157 7.78 -9.53 -21.64
CA ASN A 157 7.79 -10.94 -22.06
C ASN A 157 7.96 -11.87 -20.86
N ARG A 158 8.86 -11.55 -19.94
CA ARG A 158 9.06 -12.36 -18.73
C ARG A 158 7.83 -12.34 -17.83
N PHE A 159 7.15 -11.20 -17.73
CA PHE A 159 5.87 -11.11 -17.03
C PHE A 159 4.81 -12.03 -17.68
N LEU A 160 4.62 -11.94 -18.99
CA LEU A 160 3.65 -12.75 -19.72
C LEU A 160 3.95 -14.24 -19.59
N THR A 161 5.22 -14.66 -19.76
CA THR A 161 5.63 -16.05 -19.58
C THR A 161 5.43 -16.54 -18.15
N ALA A 162 5.68 -15.69 -17.14
CA ALA A 162 5.41 -16.05 -15.75
C ALA A 162 3.91 -16.27 -15.47
N LEU A 163 3.03 -15.69 -16.28
CA LEU A 163 1.57 -15.86 -16.17
C LEU A 163 1.04 -17.07 -16.93
N GLU A 164 1.69 -17.46 -18.04
CA GLU A 164 1.25 -18.54 -18.96
C GLU A 164 1.03 -19.91 -18.28
N GLY A 165 1.47 -20.12 -17.04
CA GLY A 165 1.26 -21.35 -16.28
C GLY A 165 0.28 -21.26 -15.09
N ASP A 166 -0.24 -20.08 -14.74
CA ASP A 166 -0.85 -19.85 -13.41
C ASP A 166 -2.11 -18.96 -13.43
N TRP A 167 -2.76 -18.84 -14.61
CA TRP A 167 -4.02 -18.11 -14.70
C TRP A 167 -5.13 -18.86 -13.95
N PRO A 168 -5.79 -18.23 -12.97
CA PRO A 168 -6.99 -18.83 -12.40
C PRO A 168 -8.05 -18.96 -13.50
N PRO A 169 -8.88 -20.01 -13.48
CA PRO A 169 -9.81 -20.34 -14.56
C PRO A 169 -10.85 -19.24 -14.89
N ASN A 170 -10.96 -18.20 -14.06
CA ASN A 170 -11.85 -17.04 -14.22
C ASN A 170 -11.10 -15.70 -14.33
N ALA A 171 -9.85 -15.69 -14.79
CA ALA A 171 -9.08 -14.46 -14.98
C ALA A 171 -9.56 -13.66 -16.19
N LEU A 172 -9.83 -12.36 -16.01
CA LEU A 172 -9.99 -11.39 -17.10
C LEU A 172 -8.68 -10.64 -17.31
N ASN A 173 -8.08 -10.82 -18.48
CA ASN A 173 -6.77 -10.26 -18.79
C ASN A 173 -6.93 -9.10 -19.75
N ILE A 174 -6.65 -7.89 -19.28
CA ILE A 174 -6.73 -6.68 -20.09
C ILE A 174 -5.31 -6.17 -20.32
N LEU A 175 -4.88 -6.20 -21.58
CA LEU A 175 -3.61 -5.66 -22.01
C LEU A 175 -3.84 -4.35 -22.77
N ALA A 176 -3.53 -3.23 -22.14
CA ALA A 176 -3.59 -1.91 -22.77
C ALA A 176 -2.21 -1.57 -23.36
N LEU A 177 -2.09 -1.63 -24.68
CA LEU A 177 -0.88 -1.25 -25.41
C LEU A 177 -1.17 -0.03 -26.26
N LYS A 178 -0.21 0.89 -26.31
CA LYS A 178 -0.19 1.89 -27.38
C LYS A 178 0.43 1.24 -28.60
N ALA A 179 -0.41 0.80 -29.55
CA ALA A 179 0.07 0.39 -30.86
C ALA A 179 0.67 1.61 -31.57
N GLU A 180 1.84 1.45 -32.17
CA GLU A 180 2.31 2.40 -33.16
C GLU A 180 1.63 2.07 -34.48
N THR A 181 0.85 3.00 -35.01
CA THR A 181 0.76 3.09 -36.47
C THR A 181 2.18 3.41 -36.93
N ALA A 182 2.82 2.47 -37.61
CA ALA A 182 4.01 2.77 -38.38
C ALA A 182 3.65 3.98 -39.27
N ASP A 183 4.30 5.13 -39.04
CA ASP A 183 4.19 6.21 -40.00
C ASP A 183 4.78 5.69 -41.33
N PRO A 184 4.06 5.88 -42.45
CA PRO A 184 4.38 5.27 -43.75
C PRO A 184 5.70 5.74 -44.35
#